data_AF-A0A383CBR3-F1
#
_entry.id   AF-A0A383CBR3-F1
#
_cell.length_a   1.000
_cell.length_b   1.000
_cell.length_c   1.000
_cell.angle_alpha   90.00
_cell.angle_beta   90.00
_cell.angle_gamma   90.00
#
_symmetry.space_group_name_H-M   'P 1'
#
loop_
_entity.id
_entity.type
_entity.pdbx_description
1 polymer ?
#
loop_
_entity_poly.entity_id
_entity_poly.type
_entity_poly.pdbx_seq_one_letter_code
_entity_poly.pdbx_strand_id
1 'polypeptide(L)'
;MSASSIRKKVRVGIALSGGGGRGLAQVGALKVLERSGIPIDVIAGTSIGAVIGGVYACWPDAIELEKRVLAFVRSRYVENLNLATIRRLGGIPTVGEEAQNETGPGLFDRIQTAFRGLYASHLGLSRRSVLGGKGIQRALRMVFNNRTFEETVVPFGAVAVDLREGCEVIIGSGDLARGVAASAAIPGIFPPVELNGRLLCDGGYTSPVPIDAVNTLGANVVIAVDVSQHGIAVS
;
A
#
# COMPACT_ATOMS: atom_id res chain seq x y z
N MET A 1 42.13 -17.52 -21.53
CA MET A 1 40.67 -17.42 -21.37
C MET A 1 40.39 -16.33 -20.34
N SER A 2 39.89 -15.17 -20.77
CA SER A 2 39.60 -14.04 -19.88
C SER A 2 38.25 -14.26 -19.20
N ALA A 3 38.25 -14.36 -17.87
CA ALA A 3 37.04 -14.39 -17.07
C ALA A 3 36.39 -12.99 -17.09
N SER A 4 35.52 -12.75 -18.07
CA SER A 4 34.61 -11.62 -18.06
C SER A 4 33.70 -11.77 -16.84
N SER A 5 33.92 -10.95 -15.80
CA SER A 5 33.00 -10.87 -14.67
C SER A 5 31.66 -10.39 -15.21
N ILE A 6 30.66 -11.27 -15.27
CA ILE A 6 29.30 -10.91 -15.66
C ILE A 6 28.75 -10.00 -14.56
N ARG A 7 28.87 -8.68 -14.74
CA ARG A 7 28.18 -7.73 -13.85
C ARG A 7 26.69 -7.93 -14.03
N LYS A 8 26.02 -8.42 -12.99
CA LYS A 8 24.55 -8.56 -12.94
C LYS A 8 23.93 -7.20 -13.29
N LYS A 9 23.03 -7.16 -14.28
CA LYS A 9 22.32 -5.93 -14.66
C LYS A 9 21.63 -5.37 -13.41
N VAL A 10 21.90 -4.11 -13.07
CA VAL A 10 21.24 -3.43 -11.95
C VAL A 10 19.75 -3.35 -12.27
N ARG A 11 18.93 -3.80 -11.32
CA ARG A 11 17.46 -3.70 -11.36
C ARG A 11 17.01 -2.96 -10.12
N VAL A 12 16.53 -1.74 -10.32
CA VAL A 12 16.12 -0.84 -9.24
C VAL A 12 14.65 -1.10 -8.93
N GLY A 13 14.37 -1.42 -7.68
CA GLY A 13 13.03 -1.65 -7.18
C GLY A 13 12.61 -0.59 -6.17
N ILE A 14 11.32 -0.23 -6.19
CA ILE A 14 10.76 0.76 -5.28
C ILE A 14 9.81 0.10 -4.28
N ALA A 15 10.08 0.25 -2.99
CA ALA A 15 9.22 -0.22 -1.91
C ALA A 15 8.43 0.96 -1.34
N LEU A 16 7.11 0.93 -1.50
CA LEU A 16 6.20 1.99 -1.06
C LEU A 16 5.44 1.58 0.20
N SER A 17 5.65 2.35 1.26
CA SER A 17 5.11 2.04 2.58
C SER A 17 3.59 2.26 2.72
N GLY A 18 3.01 1.72 3.79
CA GLY A 18 1.73 2.22 4.33
C GLY A 18 1.87 3.62 4.98
N GLY A 19 0.76 4.23 5.41
CA GLY A 19 0.84 5.51 6.15
C GLY A 19 -0.36 6.47 6.02
N GLY A 20 -1.51 6.01 5.54
CA GLY A 20 -2.75 6.79 5.52
C GLY A 20 -2.63 8.11 4.76
N GLY A 21 -3.14 9.21 5.34
CA GLY A 21 -3.21 10.53 4.70
C GLY A 21 -1.86 11.14 4.25
N ARG A 22 -0.73 10.64 4.77
CA ARG A 22 0.63 11.06 4.36
C ARG A 22 1.13 10.38 3.09
N GLY A 23 0.41 9.38 2.59
CA GLY A 23 0.79 8.61 1.40
C GLY A 23 1.07 9.47 0.17
N LEU A 24 0.45 10.65 0.04
CA LEU A 24 0.71 11.58 -1.06
C LEU A 24 2.19 12.02 -1.17
N ALA A 25 2.95 12.00 -0.08
CA ALA A 25 4.38 12.28 -0.12
C ALA A 25 5.16 11.31 -1.03
N GLN A 26 4.67 10.07 -1.18
CA GLN A 26 5.27 9.06 -2.07
C GLN A 26 5.15 9.43 -3.55
N VAL A 27 4.12 10.19 -3.94
CA VAL A 27 4.01 10.76 -5.29
C VAL A 27 5.17 11.73 -5.54
N GLY A 28 5.51 12.56 -4.54
CA GLY A 28 6.67 13.45 -4.60
C GLY A 28 8.00 12.70 -4.74
N ALA A 29 8.17 11.59 -4.01
CA ALA A 29 9.35 10.74 -4.13
C ALA A 29 9.50 10.17 -5.55
N LEU A 30 8.42 9.61 -6.12
CA LEU A 30 8.44 9.09 -7.50
C LEU A 30 8.73 10.18 -8.53
N LYS A 31 8.19 11.40 -8.36
CA LYS A 31 8.53 12.56 -9.21
C LYS A 31 10.03 12.87 -9.19
N VAL A 32 10.67 12.81 -8.04
CA VAL A 32 12.11 13.07 -7.91
C VAL A 32 12.94 11.97 -8.56
N LEU A 33 12.57 10.71 -8.35
CA LEU A 33 13.25 9.56 -8.97
C LEU A 33 13.19 9.64 -10.50
N GLU A 34 12.00 9.93 -11.05
CA GLU A 34 11.79 10.09 -12.49
C GLU A 34 12.62 11.27 -13.05
N ARG A 35 12.57 12.44 -12.40
CA ARG A 35 13.36 13.62 -12.80
C ARG A 35 14.87 13.39 -12.72
N SER A 36 15.31 12.50 -11.83
CA SER A 36 16.72 12.15 -11.66
C SER A 36 17.19 11.10 -12.66
N GLY A 37 16.30 10.59 -13.53
CA GLY A 37 16.61 9.55 -14.50
C GLY A 37 16.89 8.18 -13.88
N ILE A 38 16.43 7.95 -12.64
CA ILE A 38 16.58 6.66 -11.97
C ILE A 38 15.55 5.69 -12.57
N PRO A 39 15.97 4.58 -13.20
CA PRO A 39 15.03 3.60 -13.73
C PRO A 39 14.25 2.95 -12.59
N ILE A 40 12.97 2.64 -12.82
CA ILE A 40 12.14 1.89 -11.89
C ILE A 40 11.74 0.60 -12.60
N ASP A 41 12.46 -0.49 -12.30
CA ASP A 41 12.30 -1.79 -12.96
C ASP A 41 11.21 -2.66 -12.33
N VAL A 42 10.81 -2.33 -11.10
CA VAL A 42 9.82 -3.05 -10.31
C VAL A 42 9.33 -2.20 -9.15
N ILE A 43 8.09 -2.40 -8.73
CA ILE A 43 7.50 -1.68 -7.60
C ILE A 43 6.67 -2.62 -6.73
N ALA A 44 6.74 -2.45 -5.41
CA ALA A 44 5.81 -3.09 -4.51
C ALA A 44 5.28 -2.07 -3.50
N GLY A 45 4.03 -2.26 -3.07
CA GLY A 45 3.37 -1.33 -2.18
C GLY A 45 2.49 -2.01 -1.15
N THR A 46 2.37 -1.35 0.01
CA THR A 46 1.48 -1.75 1.10
C THR A 46 0.43 -0.67 1.34
N SER A 47 -0.85 -1.04 1.44
CA SER A 47 -1.95 -0.10 1.75
C SER A 47 -2.02 1.06 0.75
N ILE A 48 -1.89 2.32 1.20
CA ILE A 48 -1.82 3.50 0.33
C ILE A 48 -0.64 3.42 -0.67
N GLY A 49 0.48 2.81 -0.26
CA GLY A 49 1.61 2.54 -1.15
C GLY A 49 1.25 1.57 -2.26
N ALA A 50 0.34 0.61 -2.03
CA ALA A 50 -0.17 -0.28 -3.08
C ALA A 50 -1.05 0.48 -4.09
N VAL A 51 -1.83 1.47 -3.63
CA VAL A 51 -2.62 2.33 -4.52
C VAL A 51 -1.69 3.17 -5.40
N ILE A 52 -0.73 3.87 -4.81
CA ILE A 52 0.20 4.74 -5.52
C ILE A 52 1.08 3.92 -6.46
N GLY A 53 1.65 2.82 -5.95
CA GLY A 53 2.51 1.93 -6.72
C GLY A 53 1.79 1.25 -7.87
N GLY A 54 0.55 0.81 -7.66
CA GLY A 54 -0.28 0.24 -8.73
C GLY A 54 -0.60 1.25 -9.82
N VAL A 55 -0.85 2.52 -9.47
CA VAL A 55 -1.14 3.56 -10.46
C VAL A 55 0.12 3.85 -11.28
N TYR A 56 1.26 4.04 -10.62
CA TYR A 56 2.53 4.27 -11.30
C TYR A 56 2.93 3.08 -12.18
N ALA A 57 2.67 1.86 -11.71
CA ALA A 57 2.94 0.65 -12.48
C ALA A 57 2.13 0.57 -13.78
N CYS A 58 0.87 1.02 -13.78
CA CYS A 58 0.06 1.12 -14.98
C CYS A 58 0.50 2.26 -15.91
N TRP A 59 0.96 3.38 -15.33
CA TRP A 59 1.36 4.59 -16.06
C TRP A 59 2.61 5.19 -15.39
N PRO A 60 3.83 4.80 -15.82
CA PRO A 60 5.08 5.27 -15.22
C PRO A 60 5.40 6.70 -15.67
N ASP A 61 4.53 7.62 -15.25
CA ASP A 61 4.55 9.06 -15.45
C ASP A 61 4.03 9.69 -14.15
N ALA A 62 4.89 10.39 -13.43
CA ALA A 62 4.58 10.92 -12.12
C ALA A 62 3.54 12.07 -12.15
N ILE A 63 3.35 12.72 -13.30
CA ILE A 63 2.30 13.73 -13.50
C ILE A 63 0.94 13.02 -13.66
N GLU A 64 0.89 11.94 -14.45
CA GLU A 64 -0.33 11.15 -14.60
C GLU A 64 -0.71 10.42 -13.30
N LEU A 65 0.30 9.90 -12.58
CA LEU A 65 0.15 9.35 -11.23
C LEU A 65 -0.56 10.33 -10.31
N GLU A 66 -0.07 11.57 -10.22
CA GLU A 66 -0.62 12.59 -9.34
C GLU A 66 -2.10 12.86 -9.67
N LYS A 67 -2.44 13.05 -10.94
CA LYS A 67 -3.83 13.29 -11.37
C LYS A 67 -4.75 12.16 -10.92
N ARG A 68 -4.35 10.91 -11.14
CA ARG A 68 -5.15 9.72 -10.82
C ARG A 68 -5.29 9.50 -9.31
N VAL A 69 -4.20 9.65 -8.57
CA VAL A 69 -4.21 9.52 -7.11
C VAL A 69 -5.05 10.63 -6.48
N LEU A 70 -4.94 11.88 -6.95
CA LEU A 70 -5.79 12.97 -6.46
C LEU A 70 -7.28 12.74 -6.79
N ALA A 71 -7.60 12.20 -7.96
CA ALA A 71 -8.98 11.83 -8.31
C ALA A 71 -9.51 10.70 -7.40
N PHE A 72 -8.66 9.72 -7.06
CA PHE A 72 -9.00 8.67 -6.11
C PHE A 72 -9.26 9.22 -4.70
N VAL A 73 -8.34 10.01 -4.17
CA VAL A 73 -8.41 10.58 -2.82
C VAL A 73 -9.60 11.52 -2.65
N ARG A 74 -9.94 12.30 -3.70
CA ARG A 74 -11.12 13.18 -3.72
C ARG A 74 -12.42 12.44 -4.06
N SER A 75 -12.38 11.13 -4.27
CA SER A 75 -13.61 10.37 -4.52
C SER A 75 -14.46 10.35 -3.24
N ARG A 76 -15.79 10.44 -3.40
CA ARG A 76 -16.73 10.35 -2.28
C ARG A 76 -16.56 9.08 -1.43
N TYR A 77 -15.96 8.03 -2.01
CA TYR A 77 -15.64 6.80 -1.29
C TYR A 77 -14.56 7.03 -0.23
N VAL A 78 -13.49 7.77 -0.54
CA VAL A 78 -12.41 8.08 0.39
C VAL A 78 -12.81 9.19 1.38
N GLU A 79 -13.59 10.19 0.94
CA GLU A 79 -14.12 11.23 1.83
C GLU A 79 -15.03 10.66 2.93
N ASN A 80 -15.95 9.76 2.57
CA ASN A 80 -16.81 9.08 3.54
C ASN A 80 -16.00 8.20 4.51
N LEU A 81 -14.86 7.70 4.05
CA LEU A 81 -13.93 6.96 4.89
C LEU A 81 -13.27 7.83 5.94
N ASN A 82 -12.81 9.02 5.56
CA ASN A 82 -12.26 9.97 6.51
C ASN A 82 -13.29 10.31 7.59
N LEU A 83 -14.53 10.61 7.21
CA LEU A 83 -15.61 10.92 8.17
C LEU A 83 -15.98 9.74 9.08
N ALA A 84 -16.09 8.52 8.53
CA ALA A 84 -16.40 7.32 9.30
C ALA A 84 -15.26 6.95 10.26
N THR A 85 -14.01 7.14 9.83
CA THR A 85 -12.81 6.86 10.63
C THR A 85 -12.62 7.91 11.72
N ILE A 86 -12.81 9.20 11.40
CA ILE A 86 -12.84 10.30 12.38
C ILE A 86 -13.87 10.03 13.48
N ARG A 87 -15.10 9.66 13.10
CA ARG A 87 -16.17 9.33 14.07
C ARG A 87 -15.86 8.14 14.97
N ARG A 88 -15.09 7.16 14.50
CA ARG A 88 -14.89 5.88 15.19
C ARG A 88 -13.56 5.78 15.95
N LEU A 89 -12.54 6.53 15.54
CA LEU A 89 -11.19 6.45 16.08
C LEU A 89 -10.69 7.77 16.71
N GLY A 90 -11.56 8.77 16.83
CA GLY A 90 -11.22 10.04 17.49
C GLY A 90 -10.38 11.00 16.63
N GLY A 91 -10.43 10.85 15.30
CA GLY A 91 -9.82 11.79 14.33
C GLY A 91 -8.72 11.20 13.45
N ILE A 92 -8.85 11.37 12.13
CA ILE A 92 -7.71 11.45 11.19
C ILE A 92 -7.47 12.95 10.97
N PRO A 93 -6.24 13.47 11.06
CA PRO A 93 -5.96 14.85 10.72
C PRO A 93 -6.38 15.12 9.27
N THR A 94 -7.23 16.12 9.07
CA THR A 94 -7.61 16.61 7.76
C THR A 94 -6.37 17.09 7.01
N VAL A 95 -6.27 16.80 5.71
CA VAL A 95 -5.19 17.32 4.85
C VAL A 95 -5.28 18.85 4.87
N GLY A 96 -4.41 19.50 5.65
CA GLY A 96 -4.41 20.96 5.86
C GLY A 96 -4.22 21.42 7.31
N GLU A 97 -4.32 20.54 8.31
CA GLU A 97 -3.99 20.89 9.69
C GLU A 97 -2.53 20.49 9.99
N GLU A 98 -1.69 21.50 10.10
CA GLU A 98 -0.26 21.38 10.40
C GLU A 98 -0.02 20.59 11.68
N ALA A 99 0.92 19.65 11.58
CA ALA A 99 1.42 18.86 12.69
C ALA A 99 2.23 19.75 13.64
N GLN A 100 1.54 20.39 14.58
CA GLN A 100 2.13 20.90 15.82
C GLN A 100 1.54 20.09 16.97
N ASN A 101 2.10 18.90 17.20
CA ASN A 101 2.29 18.29 18.52
C ASN A 101 2.83 16.86 18.36
N GLU A 102 4.13 16.76 18.59
CA GLU A 102 4.88 15.53 18.80
C GLU A 102 4.54 14.91 20.17
N THR A 103 4.86 13.62 20.34
CA THR A 103 4.91 12.77 21.56
C THR A 103 3.81 11.74 21.84
N GLY A 104 2.81 11.57 20.97
CA GLY A 104 1.84 10.46 21.08
C GLY A 104 1.98 9.41 19.97
N PRO A 105 1.70 8.12 20.22
CA PRO A 105 1.61 7.12 19.15
C PRO A 105 0.54 7.56 18.14
N GLY A 106 0.91 7.57 16.85
CA GLY A 106 0.04 8.02 15.79
C GLY A 106 -1.24 7.19 15.71
N LEU A 107 -2.27 7.72 15.05
CA LEU A 107 -3.53 7.00 14.85
C LEU A 107 -3.30 5.59 14.27
N PHE A 108 -2.38 5.47 13.32
CA PHE A 108 -2.02 4.20 12.70
C PHE A 108 -1.48 3.21 13.73
N ASP A 109 -0.67 3.67 14.68
CA ASP A 109 -0.09 2.83 15.74
C ASP A 109 -1.14 2.38 16.75
N ARG A 110 -2.13 3.24 17.03
CA ARG A 110 -3.27 2.89 17.88
C ARG A 110 -4.16 1.84 17.21
N ILE A 111 -4.40 1.97 15.90
CA ILE A 111 -5.10 0.95 15.10
C ILE A 111 -4.31 -0.35 15.13
N GLN A 112 -3.00 -0.29 14.89
CA GLN A 112 -2.14 -1.46 14.84
C GLN A 112 -2.08 -2.17 16.19
N THR A 113 -2.01 -1.42 17.30
CA THR A 113 -1.95 -1.96 18.67
C THR A 113 -3.29 -2.55 19.10
N ALA A 114 -4.40 -1.84 18.87
CA ALA A 114 -5.74 -2.35 19.13
C ALA A 114 -6.02 -3.61 18.31
N PHE A 115 -5.54 -3.65 17.07
CA PHE A 115 -5.68 -4.83 16.22
C PHE A 115 -4.73 -5.97 16.60
N ARG A 116 -3.50 -5.72 17.07
CA ARG A 116 -2.65 -6.79 17.64
C ARG A 116 -3.37 -7.48 18.80
N GLY A 117 -4.00 -6.71 19.67
CA GLY A 117 -4.89 -7.24 20.72
C GLY A 117 -6.12 -7.95 20.13
N LEU A 118 -6.73 -7.38 19.09
CA LEU A 118 -7.89 -7.99 18.43
C LEU A 118 -7.53 -9.30 17.74
N TYR A 119 -6.40 -9.41 17.04
CA TYR A 119 -5.86 -10.58 16.34
C TYR A 119 -5.51 -11.70 17.31
N ALA A 120 -4.86 -11.37 18.44
CA ALA A 120 -4.68 -12.30 19.56
C ALA A 120 -6.03 -12.81 20.10
N SER A 121 -7.07 -11.96 20.07
CA SER A 121 -8.45 -12.35 20.41
C SER A 121 -9.26 -12.92 19.23
N HIS A 122 -8.72 -12.93 18.00
CA HIS A 122 -9.43 -13.26 16.75
C HIS A 122 -9.26 -14.71 16.31
N LEU A 123 -9.07 -15.61 17.28
CA LEU A 123 -9.78 -16.89 17.26
C LEU A 123 -11.28 -16.72 17.59
N GLY A 124 -11.78 -15.50 17.86
CA GLY A 124 -13.11 -15.32 18.48
C GLY A 124 -14.08 -14.22 17.99
N LEU A 125 -13.80 -13.32 17.03
CA LEU A 125 -14.75 -12.21 16.74
C LEU A 125 -15.15 -12.00 15.27
N SER A 126 -16.29 -12.57 14.92
CA SER A 126 -16.97 -12.48 13.62
C SER A 126 -17.19 -11.07 13.02
N ARG A 127 -16.75 -10.88 11.76
CA ARG A 127 -17.42 -10.24 10.60
C ARG A 127 -18.04 -8.82 10.65
N ARG A 128 -17.76 -7.94 11.61
CA ARG A 128 -18.36 -6.57 11.60
C ARG A 128 -17.45 -5.49 11.02
N SER A 129 -17.45 -5.37 9.69
CA SER A 129 -16.92 -4.18 8.99
C SER A 129 -17.99 -3.09 8.84
N VAL A 130 -17.61 -1.83 9.02
CA VAL A 130 -18.56 -0.69 9.05
C VAL A 130 -18.84 -0.10 7.67
N LEU A 131 -17.97 -0.35 6.68
CA LEU A 131 -18.17 0.08 5.30
C LEU A 131 -18.25 -1.12 4.37
N GLY A 132 -19.16 -1.07 3.39
CA GLY A 132 -19.23 -2.07 2.33
C GLY A 132 -18.00 -1.98 1.43
N GLY A 133 -17.13 -3.01 1.45
CA GLY A 133 -15.89 -3.06 0.65
C GLY A 133 -16.05 -2.89 -0.86
N LYS A 134 -17.29 -2.99 -1.38
CA LYS A 134 -17.63 -2.75 -2.79
C LYS A 134 -17.33 -1.32 -3.26
N GLY A 135 -17.39 -0.32 -2.36
CA GLY A 135 -17.16 1.09 -2.70
C GLY A 135 -15.70 1.40 -3.06
N ILE A 136 -14.77 1.04 -2.18
CA ILE A 136 -13.33 1.23 -2.41
C ILE A 136 -12.85 0.43 -3.62
N GLN A 137 -13.32 -0.81 -3.78
CA GLN A 137 -12.99 -1.63 -4.95
C GLN A 137 -13.49 -0.99 -6.25
N ARG A 138 -14.71 -0.40 -6.26
CA ARG A 138 -15.23 0.32 -7.42
C ARG A 138 -14.41 1.57 -7.74
N ALA A 139 -14.00 2.33 -6.73
CA ALA A 139 -13.11 3.48 -6.90
C ALA A 139 -11.78 3.06 -7.53
N LEU A 140 -11.15 2.01 -7.00
CA LEU A 140 -9.91 1.45 -7.53
C LEU A 140 -10.07 0.93 -8.95
N ARG A 141 -11.18 0.26 -9.29
CA ARG A 141 -11.47 -0.18 -10.66
C ARG A 141 -11.51 0.99 -11.65
N MET A 142 -12.09 2.13 -11.26
CA MET A 142 -12.11 3.32 -12.11
C MET A 142 -10.70 3.90 -12.28
N VAL A 143 -9.93 3.98 -11.19
CA VAL A 143 -8.56 4.52 -11.19
C VAL A 143 -7.63 3.68 -12.07
N PHE A 144 -7.72 2.36 -11.95
CA PHE A 144 -6.93 1.40 -12.73
C PHE A 144 -7.52 1.07 -14.09
N ASN A 145 -8.68 1.64 -14.46
CA ASN A 145 -9.39 1.33 -15.69
C ASN A 145 -9.61 -0.18 -15.90
N ASN A 146 -9.99 -0.90 -14.84
CA ASN A 146 -10.21 -2.36 -14.80
C ASN A 146 -9.01 -3.23 -15.23
N ARG A 147 -7.78 -2.70 -15.14
CA ARG A 147 -6.58 -3.46 -15.51
C ARG A 147 -6.33 -4.67 -14.61
N THR A 148 -5.55 -5.61 -15.13
CA THR A 148 -4.92 -6.69 -14.37
C THR A 148 -3.47 -6.36 -14.03
N PHE A 149 -2.85 -7.13 -13.13
CA PHE A 149 -1.42 -6.98 -12.80
C PHE A 149 -0.52 -7.22 -14.02
N GLU A 150 -0.92 -8.14 -14.91
CA GLU A 150 -0.19 -8.49 -16.14
C GLU A 150 -0.18 -7.34 -17.17
N GLU A 151 -1.12 -6.40 -17.08
CA GLU A 151 -1.22 -5.23 -17.94
C GLU A 151 -0.44 -4.02 -17.42
N THR A 152 0.27 -4.16 -16.29
CA THR A 152 1.17 -3.12 -15.78
C THR A 152 2.41 -2.97 -16.68
N VAL A 153 2.86 -1.73 -16.86
CA VAL A 153 4.09 -1.43 -17.62
C VAL A 153 5.32 -1.75 -16.77
N VAL A 154 5.26 -1.47 -15.47
CA VAL A 154 6.28 -1.85 -14.49
C VAL A 154 5.74 -3.01 -13.65
N PRO A 155 6.46 -4.13 -13.52
CA PRO A 155 6.05 -5.24 -12.65
C PRO A 155 5.70 -4.75 -11.24
N PHE A 156 4.51 -5.13 -10.76
CA PHE A 156 3.96 -4.64 -9.51
C PHE A 156 3.50 -5.75 -8.57
N GLY A 157 3.76 -5.57 -7.27
CA GLY A 157 3.20 -6.39 -6.19
C GLY A 157 2.48 -5.55 -5.13
N ALA A 158 1.24 -5.93 -4.80
CA ALA A 158 0.53 -5.40 -3.64
C ALA A 158 0.71 -6.35 -2.45
N VAL A 159 1.17 -5.86 -1.31
CA VAL A 159 1.43 -6.70 -0.12
C VAL A 159 0.24 -6.68 0.83
N ALA A 160 -0.20 -7.87 1.23
CA ALA A 160 -1.28 -8.11 2.17
C ALA A 160 -0.83 -9.14 3.22
N VAL A 161 -1.65 -9.35 4.25
CA VAL A 161 -1.49 -10.47 5.20
C VAL A 161 -2.67 -11.44 5.06
N ASP A 162 -2.38 -12.74 5.07
CA ASP A 162 -3.41 -13.77 5.20
C ASP A 162 -3.83 -13.87 6.67
N LEU A 163 -5.09 -13.55 6.98
CA LEU A 163 -5.62 -13.59 8.34
C LEU A 163 -5.79 -15.02 8.89
N ARG A 164 -5.76 -16.04 8.03
CA ARG A 164 -5.88 -17.45 8.48
C ARG A 164 -4.53 -17.98 8.93
N GLU A 165 -3.49 -17.71 8.16
CA GLU A 165 -2.15 -18.25 8.36
C GLU A 165 -1.20 -17.24 9.04
N GLY A 166 -1.57 -15.97 9.12
CA GLY A 166 -0.74 -14.89 9.67
C GLY A 166 0.50 -14.55 8.83
N CYS A 167 0.53 -14.95 7.55
CA CYS A 167 1.70 -14.80 6.69
C CYS A 167 1.54 -13.67 5.67
N GLU A 168 2.68 -13.10 5.25
CA GLU A 168 2.71 -12.12 4.16
C GLU A 168 2.30 -12.75 2.84
N VAL A 169 1.54 -12.00 2.04
CA VAL A 169 1.14 -12.37 0.68
C VAL A 169 1.49 -11.24 -0.29
N ILE A 170 2.33 -11.55 -1.26
CA ILE A 170 2.60 -10.67 -2.41
C ILE A 170 1.59 -11.00 -3.51
N ILE A 171 0.69 -10.07 -3.80
CA ILE A 171 -0.31 -10.20 -4.86
C ILE A 171 0.27 -9.55 -6.12
N GLY A 172 0.53 -10.34 -7.15
CA GLY A 172 1.14 -9.88 -8.41
C GLY A 172 0.46 -10.42 -9.67
N SER A 173 -0.78 -10.93 -9.55
CA SER A 173 -1.53 -11.49 -10.69
C SER A 173 -3.04 -11.29 -10.57
N GLY A 174 -3.72 -11.25 -11.71
CA GLY A 174 -5.17 -11.14 -11.81
C GLY A 174 -5.70 -9.71 -11.61
N ASP A 175 -6.87 -9.57 -10.98
CA ASP A 175 -7.58 -8.28 -10.87
C ASP A 175 -6.82 -7.27 -9.99
N LEU A 176 -6.26 -6.22 -10.61
CA LEU A 176 -5.42 -5.23 -9.95
C LEU A 176 -6.17 -4.49 -8.84
N ALA A 177 -7.39 -4.04 -9.15
CA ALA A 177 -8.21 -3.30 -8.18
C ALA A 177 -8.56 -4.14 -6.95
N ARG A 178 -8.81 -5.44 -7.13
CA ARG A 178 -9.08 -6.37 -6.03
C ARG A 178 -7.83 -6.68 -5.22
N GLY A 179 -6.68 -6.87 -5.86
CA GLY A 179 -5.41 -7.08 -5.17
C GLY A 179 -4.99 -5.86 -4.33
N VAL A 180 -5.07 -4.67 -4.92
CA VAL A 180 -4.82 -3.41 -4.20
C VAL A 180 -5.84 -3.18 -3.08
N ALA A 181 -7.13 -3.50 -3.32
CA ALA A 181 -8.15 -3.41 -2.27
C ALA A 181 -7.85 -4.37 -1.09
N ALA A 182 -7.33 -5.56 -1.34
CA ALA A 182 -6.90 -6.49 -0.29
C ALA A 182 -5.75 -5.92 0.54
N SER A 183 -4.74 -5.34 -0.13
CA SER A 183 -3.61 -4.65 0.51
C SER A 183 -4.01 -3.41 1.31
N ALA A 184 -5.13 -2.77 0.99
CA ALA A 184 -5.67 -1.60 1.68
C ALA A 184 -6.88 -1.92 2.59
N ALA A 185 -7.17 -3.20 2.84
CA ALA A 185 -8.30 -3.62 3.67
C ALA A 185 -7.97 -3.50 5.16
N ILE A 186 -7.93 -2.26 5.66
CA ILE A 186 -7.63 -1.96 7.07
C ILE A 186 -8.70 -2.59 7.97
N PRO A 187 -8.34 -3.52 8.87
CA PRO A 187 -9.31 -4.14 9.76
C PRO A 187 -10.09 -3.14 10.61
N GLY A 188 -11.38 -3.41 10.80
CA GLY A 188 -12.29 -2.51 11.51
C GLY A 188 -12.81 -1.34 10.65
N ILE A 189 -12.12 -0.97 9.57
CA ILE A 189 -12.60 0.02 8.59
C ILE A 189 -13.23 -0.70 7.39
N PHE A 190 -12.46 -1.60 6.78
CA PHE A 190 -12.84 -2.40 5.62
C PHE A 190 -12.89 -3.89 5.95
N PRO A 191 -13.77 -4.65 5.27
CA PRO A 191 -13.78 -6.09 5.39
C PRO A 191 -12.54 -6.70 4.73
N PRO A 192 -12.02 -7.80 5.31
CA PRO A 192 -11.03 -8.62 4.62
C PRO A 192 -11.53 -9.07 3.24
N VAL A 193 -10.60 -9.21 2.30
CA VAL A 193 -10.89 -9.58 0.92
C VAL A 193 -10.54 -11.05 0.73
N GLU A 194 -11.52 -11.86 0.35
CA GLU A 194 -11.23 -13.22 -0.12
C GLU A 194 -10.61 -13.15 -1.51
N LEU A 195 -9.42 -13.75 -1.68
CA LEU A 195 -8.70 -13.79 -2.95
C LEU A 195 -7.90 -15.09 -3.02
N ASN A 196 -8.08 -15.88 -4.10
CA ASN A 196 -7.36 -17.14 -4.33
C ASN A 196 -7.38 -18.11 -3.13
N GLY A 197 -8.53 -18.23 -2.46
CA GLY A 197 -8.72 -19.11 -1.30
C GLY A 197 -8.19 -18.55 0.03
N ARG A 198 -7.54 -17.38 0.02
CA ARG A 198 -6.99 -16.69 1.20
C ARG A 198 -7.95 -15.61 1.70
N LEU A 199 -7.89 -15.30 2.99
CA LEU A 199 -8.63 -14.18 3.59
C LEU A 199 -7.66 -13.05 3.89
N LEU A 200 -7.59 -12.07 3.01
CA LEU A 200 -6.52 -11.07 3.04
C LEU A 200 -6.95 -9.77 3.72
N CYS A 201 -6.04 -9.14 4.46
CA CYS A 201 -6.20 -7.76 4.92
C CYS A 201 -4.93 -6.93 4.72
N ASP A 202 -4.97 -5.68 5.16
CA ASP A 202 -3.89 -4.72 5.01
C ASP A 202 -2.52 -5.27 5.46
N GLY A 203 -1.51 -5.15 4.60
CA GLY A 203 -0.17 -5.71 4.81
C GLY A 203 0.71 -4.92 5.78
N GLY A 204 0.25 -3.77 6.29
CA GLY A 204 1.02 -2.91 7.20
C GLY A 204 1.39 -3.55 8.53
N TYR A 205 0.88 -4.74 8.84
CA TYR A 205 1.23 -5.51 10.04
C TYR A 205 2.47 -6.38 9.85
N THR A 206 2.61 -6.99 8.68
CA THR A 206 3.73 -7.87 8.35
C THR A 206 4.86 -7.12 7.65
N SER A 207 4.49 -6.18 6.78
CA SER A 207 5.42 -5.54 5.85
C SER A 207 5.01 -4.08 5.60
N PRO A 208 5.23 -3.19 6.60
CA PRO A 208 4.92 -1.76 6.45
C PRO A 208 5.66 -1.14 5.28
N VAL A 209 6.89 -1.59 5.03
CA VAL A 209 7.75 -1.21 3.89
C VAL A 209 8.14 -2.51 3.16
N PRO A 210 7.61 -2.79 1.96
CA PRO A 210 7.66 -4.13 1.36
C PRO A 210 8.98 -4.43 0.61
N ILE A 211 10.12 -4.35 1.31
CA ILE A 211 11.46 -4.56 0.73
C ILE A 211 11.61 -5.99 0.19
N ASP A 212 11.17 -6.99 0.94
CA ASP A 212 11.28 -8.40 0.54
C ASP A 212 10.41 -8.72 -0.68
N ALA A 213 9.27 -8.05 -0.82
CA ALA A 213 8.42 -8.18 -1.99
C ALA A 213 9.12 -7.62 -3.24
N VAL A 214 9.77 -6.46 -3.12
CA VAL A 214 10.56 -5.86 -4.20
C VAL A 214 11.73 -6.77 -4.62
N ASN A 215 12.43 -7.36 -3.65
CA ASN A 215 13.50 -8.34 -3.91
C ASN A 215 12.95 -9.58 -4.63
N THR A 216 11.83 -10.13 -4.16
CA THR A 216 11.15 -11.30 -4.74
C THR A 216 10.76 -11.06 -6.20
N LEU A 217 10.32 -9.85 -6.53
CA LEU A 217 9.98 -9.46 -7.90
C LEU A 217 11.21 -9.18 -8.81
N GLY A 218 12.43 -9.32 -8.26
CA GLY A 218 13.66 -9.37 -9.04
C GLY A 218 14.54 -8.11 -8.97
N ALA A 219 14.30 -7.21 -8.02
CA ALA A 219 15.22 -6.10 -7.74
C ALA A 219 16.56 -6.61 -7.18
N ASN A 220 17.62 -5.81 -7.36
CA ASN A 220 18.88 -5.98 -6.66
C ASN A 220 19.41 -4.70 -6.00
N VAL A 221 18.73 -3.57 -6.26
CA VAL A 221 18.86 -2.32 -5.51
C VAL A 221 17.45 -1.90 -5.13
N VAL A 222 17.20 -1.62 -3.86
CA VAL A 222 15.89 -1.19 -3.37
C VAL A 222 15.96 0.24 -2.86
N ILE A 223 15.02 1.07 -3.32
CA ILE A 223 14.76 2.39 -2.75
C ILE A 223 13.45 2.29 -1.98
N ALA A 224 13.53 2.42 -0.66
CA ALA A 224 12.37 2.42 0.22
C ALA A 224 11.86 3.85 0.43
N VAL A 225 10.57 4.07 0.22
CA VAL A 225 9.88 5.33 0.53
C VAL A 225 8.97 5.09 1.72
N ASP A 226 9.50 5.41 2.90
CA ASP A 226 8.80 5.28 4.17
C ASP A 226 8.11 6.59 4.57
N VAL A 227 6.81 6.52 4.78
CA VAL A 227 5.98 7.62 5.31
C VAL A 227 5.28 7.24 6.61
N SER A 228 5.64 6.08 7.17
CA SER A 228 5.17 5.61 8.47
C SER A 228 5.83 6.39 9.62
N GLN A 229 5.19 6.42 10.79
CA GLN A 229 5.69 7.19 11.95
C GLN A 229 6.83 6.51 12.72
N HIS A 230 7.29 5.35 12.26
CA HIS A 230 8.34 4.58 12.91
C HIS A 230 9.56 4.55 12.00
N GLY A 231 10.72 4.98 12.52
CA GLY A 231 11.99 4.83 11.81
C GLY A 231 12.22 3.38 11.43
N ILE A 232 12.81 3.17 10.25
CA ILE A 232 13.22 1.85 9.76
C ILE A 232 14.09 1.20 10.83
N ALA A 233 13.59 0.18 11.51
CA ALA A 233 14.41 -0.69 12.33
C ALA A 233 15.25 -1.53 11.36
N VAL A 234 16.44 -1.05 11.03
CA VAL A 234 17.43 -1.82 10.29
C VAL A 234 17.94 -2.90 11.24
N SER A 235 17.54 -4.15 11.01
CA SER A 235 18.08 -5.34 11.68
C SER A 235 19.42 -5.74 11.08
#